data_AF-R9IGK1-F1
#
_entry.id   AF-R9IGK1-F1
#
_cell.length_a   1.000
_cell.length_b   1.000
_cell.length_c   1.000
_cell.angle_alpha   90.00
_cell.angle_beta   90.00
_cell.angle_gamma   90.00
#
_symmetry.space_group_name_H-M   'P 1'
#
loop_
_entity.id
_entity.type
_entity.pdbx_description
1 polymer ?
#
loop_
_entity_poly.entity_id
_entity_poly.type
_entity_poly.pdbx_seq_one_letter_code
_entity_poly.pdbx_strand_id
1 'polypeptide(L)'
;MDLYELVTNEIIIPSASVPEEDVRNIIAEGPMQGYNASFQIENGGINDFYKEFYKLPESSLLEVTFDDKGYERFASQMNNLQMIAIIIFLVGFVSVIASSAFLLYSAIIRQRRRTAIERAFGMTRRECRTSLLMGIMVLAVIASVAGGIVGGIANKKMLSAVSLEEDYFSPMYSKGIAANEDEKIFVAVSQDIVRKSIVLAVGVEVAGIFAMSLFLIERNLKINPIYLLGVREDE
;
A
#
# COMPACT_ATOMS: atom_id res chain seq x y z
N MET A 1 2.26 -8.01 41.17
CA MET A 1 3.59 -8.61 40.89
C MET A 1 3.42 -9.23 39.52
N ASP A 2 4.11 -8.70 38.51
CA ASP A 2 3.97 -9.20 37.14
C ASP A 2 4.46 -10.65 37.13
N LEU A 3 3.64 -11.60 36.68
CA LEU A 3 3.94 -13.03 36.81
C LEU A 3 5.14 -13.50 35.97
N TYR A 4 5.66 -12.61 35.13
CA TYR A 4 6.71 -12.83 34.14
C TYR A 4 7.97 -12.00 34.38
N GLU A 5 8.06 -11.31 35.52
CA GLU A 5 9.22 -10.52 35.87
C GLU A 5 10.30 -11.42 36.50
N LEU A 6 11.54 -11.34 35.98
CA LEU A 6 12.66 -12.10 36.53
C LEU A 6 12.81 -11.78 38.02
N VAL A 7 12.96 -12.82 38.83
CA VAL A 7 13.01 -12.64 40.29
C VAL A 7 14.36 -12.01 40.67
N THR A 8 14.38 -11.22 41.75
CA THR A 8 15.63 -10.66 42.26
C THR A 8 16.63 -11.78 42.55
N ASN A 9 17.80 -11.75 41.91
CA ASN A 9 18.87 -12.77 41.93
C ASN A 9 18.67 -13.99 41.01
N GLU A 10 17.87 -13.88 39.96
CA GLU A 10 17.81 -14.91 38.91
C GLU A 10 19.09 -14.94 38.07
N ILE A 11 19.64 -16.15 37.85
CA ILE A 11 20.85 -16.37 37.05
C ILE A 11 20.47 -17.21 35.84
N ILE A 12 20.58 -16.61 34.65
CA ILE A 12 20.35 -17.30 33.38
C ILE A 12 21.69 -17.91 32.91
N ILE A 13 21.75 -19.23 32.80
CA ILE A 13 22.90 -19.95 32.25
C ILE A 13 22.55 -20.56 30.88
N PRO A 14 23.46 -20.53 29.90
CA PRO A 14 23.26 -21.25 28.63
C PRO A 14 23.07 -22.75 28.88
N SER A 15 22.13 -23.38 28.20
CA SER A 15 21.86 -24.81 28.32
C SER A 15 23.09 -25.67 28.01
N ALA A 16 23.94 -25.24 27.07
CA ALA A 16 25.20 -25.90 26.73
C ALA A 16 26.24 -25.92 27.87
N SER A 17 26.04 -25.10 28.92
CA SER A 17 26.91 -25.05 30.09
C SER A 17 26.47 -26.03 31.20
N VAL A 18 25.34 -26.72 31.02
CA VAL A 18 24.82 -27.72 31.96
C VAL A 18 25.17 -29.11 31.42
N PRO A 19 25.98 -29.92 32.14
CA PRO A 19 26.24 -31.31 31.77
C PRO A 19 24.93 -32.10 31.65
N GLU A 20 24.79 -32.95 30.62
CA GLU A 20 23.55 -33.73 30.40
C GLU A 20 23.17 -34.61 31.61
N GLU A 21 24.16 -35.05 32.38
CA GLU A 21 23.99 -35.82 33.61
C GLU A 21 23.35 -35.04 34.77
N ASP A 22 23.41 -33.70 34.73
CA ASP A 22 22.83 -32.80 35.73
C ASP A 22 21.47 -32.23 35.30
N VAL A 23 21.00 -32.54 34.08
CA VAL A 23 19.67 -32.12 33.61
C VAL A 23 18.60 -32.98 34.27
N ARG A 24 18.02 -32.45 35.35
CA ARG A 24 16.91 -33.10 36.06
C ARG A 24 15.59 -32.87 35.36
N ASN A 25 14.67 -33.83 35.48
CA ASN A 25 13.31 -33.67 34.98
C ASN A 25 12.62 -32.54 35.75
N ILE A 26 12.08 -31.56 35.03
CA ILE A 26 11.38 -30.38 35.58
C ILE A 26 10.26 -30.78 36.55
N ILE A 27 9.64 -31.95 36.36
CA ILE A 27 8.58 -32.49 37.24
C ILE A 27 9.11 -32.77 38.68
N ALA A 28 10.40 -33.05 38.84
CA ALA A 28 11.01 -33.36 40.14
C ALA A 28 11.36 -32.11 40.98
N GLU A 29 11.35 -30.92 40.36
CA GLU A 29 11.82 -29.68 40.99
C GLU A 29 10.68 -28.80 41.53
N GLY A 30 9.41 -29.19 41.32
CA GLY A 30 8.24 -28.53 41.92
C GLY A 30 7.05 -28.38 40.95
N PRO A 31 5.97 -27.72 41.38
CA PRO A 31 4.84 -27.42 40.50
C PRO A 31 5.27 -26.50 39.35
N MET A 32 4.79 -26.78 38.14
CA MET A 32 5.00 -25.93 36.97
C MET A 32 4.26 -24.59 37.16
N GLN A 33 4.97 -23.49 36.98
CA GLN A 33 4.50 -22.11 37.08
C GLN A 33 5.05 -21.29 35.90
N GLY A 34 4.40 -20.18 35.57
CA GLY A 34 4.75 -19.37 34.40
C GLY A 34 6.20 -18.86 34.35
N TYR A 35 6.89 -18.76 35.49
CA TYR A 35 8.30 -18.33 35.57
C TYR A 35 9.31 -19.49 35.59
N ASN A 36 8.90 -20.75 35.77
CA ASN A 36 9.84 -21.89 35.84
C ASN A 36 9.66 -22.91 34.69
N ALA A 37 8.55 -22.85 33.97
CA ALA A 37 8.25 -23.73 32.85
C ALA A 37 7.69 -22.92 31.69
N SER A 38 8.51 -22.75 30.65
CA SER A 38 8.09 -22.17 29.38
C SER A 38 8.57 -23.04 28.23
N PHE A 39 7.72 -23.16 27.21
CA PHE A 39 8.02 -23.95 26.02
C PHE A 39 7.75 -23.10 24.80
N GLN A 40 8.65 -23.17 23.83
CA GLN A 40 8.47 -22.51 22.55
C GLN A 40 7.80 -23.49 21.58
N ILE A 41 6.69 -23.07 21.00
CA ILE A 41 6.04 -23.80 19.90
C ILE A 41 6.34 -23.13 18.56
N GLU A 42 6.17 -23.88 17.47
CA GLU A 42 6.26 -23.29 16.13
C GLU A 42 5.15 -22.26 15.89
N ASN A 43 5.46 -21.22 15.11
CA ASN A 43 4.51 -20.16 14.79
C ASN A 43 3.26 -20.71 14.08
N GLY A 44 2.08 -20.27 14.52
CA GLY A 44 0.80 -20.69 13.95
C GLY A 44 0.25 -22.01 14.52
N GLY A 45 0.97 -22.68 15.43
CA GLY A 45 0.58 -23.97 16.02
C GLY A 45 -0.32 -23.90 17.25
N ILE A 46 -0.79 -22.72 17.69
CA ILE A 46 -1.57 -22.56 18.93
C ILE A 46 -2.87 -23.39 18.90
N ASN A 47 -3.60 -23.35 17.78
CA ASN A 47 -4.85 -24.10 17.63
C ASN A 47 -4.63 -25.62 17.62
N ASP A 48 -3.55 -26.08 16.98
CA ASP A 48 -3.18 -27.50 16.95
C ASP A 48 -2.72 -27.98 18.34
N PHE A 49 -2.00 -27.13 19.08
CA PHE A 49 -1.64 -27.40 20.47
C PHE A 49 -2.89 -27.59 21.33
N TYR A 50 -3.84 -26.66 21.30
CA TYR A 50 -5.07 -26.79 22.08
C TYR A 50 -5.85 -28.05 21.71
N LYS A 51 -5.89 -28.40 20.41
CA LYS A 51 -6.58 -29.59 19.92
C LYS A 51 -5.99 -30.88 20.49
N GLU A 52 -4.67 -30.97 20.64
CA GLU A 52 -4.02 -32.13 21.28
C GLU A 52 -4.08 -32.05 22.81
N PHE A 53 -3.91 -30.85 23.39
CA PHE A 53 -3.94 -30.62 24.83
C PHE A 53 -5.28 -31.02 25.46
N TYR A 54 -6.41 -30.64 24.84
CA TYR A 54 -7.75 -31.00 25.35
C TYR A 54 -8.10 -32.49 25.23
N LYS A 55 -7.31 -33.31 24.51
CA LYS A 55 -7.50 -34.77 24.49
C LYS A 55 -6.94 -35.45 25.75
N LEU A 56 -6.05 -34.78 26.47
CA LEU A 56 -5.43 -35.35 27.66
C LEU A 56 -6.39 -35.26 28.86
N PRO A 57 -6.54 -36.33 29.66
CA PRO A 57 -7.43 -36.32 30.83
C PRO A 57 -6.96 -35.33 31.91
N GLU A 58 -5.68 -34.96 31.90
CA GLU A 58 -5.04 -34.05 32.84
C GLU A 58 -5.11 -32.58 32.40
N SER A 59 -5.73 -32.28 31.23
CA SER A 59 -5.80 -30.93 30.69
C SER A 59 -6.53 -29.94 31.61
N SER A 60 -7.39 -30.43 32.51
CA SER A 60 -8.10 -29.61 33.50
C SER A 60 -7.23 -29.19 34.68
N LEU A 61 -6.04 -29.78 34.84
CA LEU A 61 -5.11 -29.49 35.95
C LEU A 61 -4.09 -28.41 35.59
N LEU A 62 -4.02 -28.00 34.32
CA LEU A 62 -3.01 -27.10 33.77
C LEU A 62 -3.68 -25.90 33.09
N GLU A 63 -3.32 -24.70 33.56
CA GLU A 63 -3.64 -23.45 32.88
C GLU A 63 -2.47 -23.09 31.96
N VAL A 64 -2.72 -23.08 30.64
CA VAL A 64 -1.70 -22.75 29.63
C VAL A 64 -2.00 -21.37 29.06
N THR A 65 -1.07 -20.44 29.24
CA THR A 65 -1.13 -19.09 28.67
C THR A 65 -0.17 -18.97 27.49
N PHE A 66 -0.67 -18.50 26.35
CA PHE A 66 0.16 -18.16 25.20
C PHE A 66 0.49 -16.68 25.22
N ASP A 67 1.77 -16.35 25.29
CA ASP A 67 2.27 -15.02 24.95
C ASP A 67 2.72 -15.03 23.49
N ASP A 68 1.79 -14.69 22.60
CA ASP A 68 2.07 -14.52 21.17
C ASP A 68 2.68 -13.15 20.86
N LYS A 69 2.99 -12.33 21.88
CA LYS A 69 3.50 -10.96 21.76
C LYS A 69 2.66 -10.06 20.84
N GLY A 70 1.39 -10.38 20.64
CA GLY A 70 0.46 -9.67 19.77
C GLY A 70 0.57 -10.01 18.27
N TYR A 71 1.32 -11.04 17.87
CA TYR A 71 1.49 -11.39 16.45
C TYR A 71 0.18 -11.82 15.77
N GLU A 72 -0.73 -12.52 16.44
CA GLU A 72 -2.02 -12.94 15.87
C GLU A 72 -2.94 -11.72 15.66
N ARG A 73 -2.90 -10.77 16.59
CA ARG A 73 -3.59 -9.47 16.44
C ARG A 73 -3.00 -8.64 15.30
N PHE A 74 -1.69 -8.68 15.10
CA PHE A 74 -1.04 -8.00 13.98
C PHE A 74 -1.36 -8.64 12.63
N ALA A 75 -1.30 -9.96 12.53
CA ALA A 75 -1.58 -10.71 11.30
C ALA A 75 -3.03 -10.53 10.83
N SER A 76 -3.98 -10.58 11.76
CA SER A 76 -5.39 -10.33 11.46
C SER A 76 -5.65 -8.88 11.01
N GLN A 77 -4.96 -7.89 11.59
CA GLN A 77 -5.07 -6.49 11.17
C GLN A 77 -4.41 -6.22 9.81
N MET A 78 -3.30 -6.87 9.50
CA MET A 78 -2.60 -6.73 8.22
C MET A 78 -3.49 -7.10 7.03
N ASN A 79 -4.27 -8.19 7.13
CA ASN A 79 -5.20 -8.59 6.07
C ASN A 79 -6.30 -7.55 5.83
N ASN A 80 -6.82 -6.93 6.90
CA ASN A 80 -7.82 -5.87 6.78
C ASN A 80 -7.23 -4.61 6.14
N LEU A 81 -6.00 -4.23 6.50
CA LEU A 81 -5.30 -3.10 5.88
C LEU A 81 -5.03 -3.34 4.39
N GLN A 82 -4.64 -4.55 3.99
CA GLN A 82 -4.47 -4.90 2.59
C GLN A 82 -5.77 -4.75 1.79
N MET A 83 -6.89 -5.22 2.35
CA MET A 83 -8.20 -5.10 1.70
C MET A 83 -8.61 -3.63 1.53
N ILE A 84 -8.46 -2.81 2.57
CA ILE A 84 -8.77 -1.37 2.52
C ILE A 84 -7.89 -0.67 1.48
N ALA A 85 -6.59 -0.99 1.44
CA ALA A 85 -5.66 -0.41 0.47
C ALA A 85 -6.07 -0.71 -0.98
N ILE A 86 -6.47 -1.96 -1.27
CA ILE A 86 -6.95 -2.37 -2.60
C ILE A 86 -8.23 -1.62 -2.98
N ILE A 87 -9.18 -1.48 -2.06
CA ILE A 87 -10.44 -0.76 -2.32
C ILE A 87 -10.18 0.71 -2.65
N ILE A 88 -9.37 1.39 -1.84
CA ILE A 88 -9.04 2.82 -2.07
C ILE A 88 -8.30 2.99 -3.39
N PHE A 89 -7.39 2.07 -3.73
CA PHE A 89 -6.69 2.08 -5.02
C PHE A 89 -7.65 1.95 -6.21
N LEU A 90 -8.58 0.98 -6.17
CA LEU A 90 -9.55 0.77 -7.25
C LEU A 90 -10.51 1.96 -7.40
N VAL A 91 -11.00 2.50 -6.29
CA VAL A 91 -11.87 3.69 -6.31
C VAL A 91 -11.14 4.89 -6.88
N GLY A 92 -9.88 5.11 -6.47
CA GLY A 92 -9.02 6.15 -7.02
C GLY A 92 -8.81 5.98 -8.52
N PHE A 93 -8.52 4.76 -8.98
CA PHE A 93 -8.30 4.46 -10.39
C PHE A 93 -9.54 4.74 -11.26
N VAL A 94 -10.72 4.31 -10.81
CA VAL A 94 -12.00 4.61 -11.51
C VAL A 94 -12.28 6.11 -11.54
N SER A 95 -12.02 6.82 -10.45
CA SER A 95 -12.20 8.27 -10.35
C SER A 95 -11.31 9.03 -11.34
N VAL A 96 -10.04 8.62 -11.49
CA VAL A 96 -9.12 9.19 -12.48
C VAL A 96 -9.66 9.02 -13.90
N ILE A 97 -10.07 7.80 -14.28
CA ILE A 97 -10.62 7.53 -15.62
C ILE A 97 -11.85 8.39 -15.90
N ALA A 98 -12.79 8.46 -14.96
CA ALA A 98 -14.02 9.24 -15.11
C ALA A 98 -13.72 10.74 -15.27
N SER A 99 -12.83 11.28 -14.43
CA SER A 99 -12.43 12.68 -14.46
C SER A 99 -11.69 13.03 -15.76
N SER A 100 -10.76 12.17 -16.22
CA SER A 100 -10.06 12.35 -17.49
C SER A 100 -11.03 12.37 -18.67
N ALA A 101 -11.99 11.43 -18.72
CA ALA A 101 -12.98 11.38 -19.78
C ALA A 101 -13.85 12.66 -19.82
N PHE A 102 -14.27 13.14 -18.65
CA PHE A 102 -15.05 14.38 -18.53
C PHE A 102 -14.28 15.62 -19.00
N LEU A 103 -13.01 15.75 -18.60
CA LEU A 103 -12.15 16.86 -19.02
C LEU A 103 -11.87 16.83 -20.52
N LEU A 104 -11.59 15.65 -21.08
CA LEU A 104 -11.41 15.48 -22.53
C LEU A 104 -12.67 15.86 -23.29
N TYR A 105 -13.83 15.39 -22.84
CA TYR A 105 -15.12 15.72 -23.45
C TYR A 105 -15.38 17.24 -23.42
N SER A 106 -15.15 17.88 -22.27
CA SER A 106 -15.29 19.33 -22.09
C SER A 106 -14.30 20.14 -22.93
N ALA A 107 -13.06 19.67 -23.07
CA ALA A 107 -12.07 20.30 -23.93
C ALA A 107 -12.48 20.21 -25.40
N ILE A 108 -12.94 19.04 -25.85
CA ILE A 108 -13.40 18.83 -27.23
C ILE A 108 -14.61 19.74 -27.53
N ILE A 109 -15.61 19.80 -26.64
CA ILE A 109 -16.81 20.61 -26.89
C ILE A 109 -16.48 22.11 -26.96
N ARG A 110 -15.58 22.60 -26.11
CA ARG A 110 -15.14 23.99 -26.11
C ARG A 110 -14.30 24.35 -27.33
N GLN A 111 -13.53 23.40 -27.87
CA GLN A 111 -12.70 23.60 -29.05
C GLN A 111 -13.46 23.47 -30.39
N ARG A 112 -14.72 23.00 -30.39
CA ARG A 112 -15.56 22.91 -31.60
C ARG A 112 -15.62 24.22 -32.40
N ARG A 113 -15.78 25.36 -31.72
CA ARG A 113 -15.82 26.69 -32.38
C ARG A 113 -14.48 27.03 -33.03
N ARG A 114 -13.36 26.73 -32.37
CA ARG A 114 -12.01 26.97 -32.90
C ARG A 114 -11.70 26.05 -34.09
N THR A 115 -12.05 24.78 -33.99
CA THR A 115 -11.93 23.80 -35.10
C THR A 115 -12.74 24.21 -36.32
N ALA A 116 -13.93 24.79 -36.13
CA ALA A 116 -14.73 25.30 -37.24
C ALA A 116 -14.05 26.49 -37.94
N ILE A 117 -13.45 27.41 -37.19
CA ILE A 117 -12.67 28.53 -37.73
C ILE A 117 -11.42 28.00 -38.47
N GLU A 118 -10.65 27.09 -37.88
CA GLU A 118 -9.47 26.47 -38.50
C GLU A 118 -9.82 25.73 -39.80
N ARG A 119 -10.96 25.03 -39.86
CA ARG A 119 -11.47 24.43 -41.10
C ARG A 119 -11.93 25.47 -42.12
N ALA A 120 -12.50 26.58 -41.68
CA ALA A 120 -12.89 27.68 -42.59
C ALA A 120 -11.67 28.35 -43.23
N PHE A 121 -10.52 28.34 -42.56
CA PHE A 121 -9.23 28.78 -43.10
C PHE A 121 -8.50 27.72 -43.95
N GLY A 122 -9.11 26.55 -44.19
CA GLY A 122 -8.56 25.53 -45.10
C GLY A 122 -7.63 24.49 -44.45
N MET A 123 -7.52 24.44 -43.11
CA MET A 123 -6.71 23.42 -42.44
C MET A 123 -7.29 22.02 -42.64
N THR A 124 -6.39 21.04 -42.84
CA THR A 124 -6.78 19.64 -43.04
C THR A 124 -7.23 18.99 -41.73
N ARG A 125 -7.99 17.88 -41.82
CA ARG A 125 -8.48 17.14 -40.64
C ARG A 125 -7.35 16.64 -39.71
N ARG A 126 -6.16 16.41 -40.27
CA ARG A 126 -4.99 15.91 -39.54
C ARG A 126 -4.33 17.02 -38.72
N GLU A 127 -4.21 18.22 -39.28
CA GLU A 127 -3.59 19.37 -38.60
C GLU A 127 -4.45 19.86 -37.43
N CYS A 128 -5.77 19.83 -37.58
CA CYS A 128 -6.67 20.16 -36.47
C CYS A 128 -6.60 19.11 -35.34
N ARG A 129 -6.46 17.81 -35.68
CA ARG A 129 -6.23 16.74 -34.69
C ARG A 129 -4.94 16.98 -33.90
N THR A 130 -3.84 17.33 -34.58
CA THR A 130 -2.55 17.57 -33.91
C THR A 130 -2.58 18.84 -33.05
N SER A 131 -3.25 19.91 -33.49
CA SER A 131 -3.44 21.14 -32.71
C SER A 131 -4.20 20.87 -31.39
N LEU A 132 -5.31 20.13 -31.48
CA LEU A 132 -6.12 19.75 -30.32
C LEU A 132 -5.35 18.82 -29.36
N LEU A 133 -4.64 17.82 -29.89
CA LEU A 133 -3.80 16.92 -29.08
C LEU A 133 -2.69 17.69 -28.36
N MET A 134 -2.00 18.61 -29.04
CA MET A 134 -0.93 19.39 -28.44
C MET A 134 -1.44 20.19 -27.24
N GLY A 135 -2.60 20.83 -27.36
CA GLY A 135 -3.21 21.59 -26.25
C GLY A 135 -3.54 20.71 -25.04
N ILE A 136 -4.10 19.52 -25.26
CA ILE A 136 -4.42 18.57 -24.17
C ILE A 136 -3.13 18.04 -23.53
N MET A 137 -2.10 17.74 -24.32
CA MET A 137 -0.84 17.20 -23.81
C MET A 137 -0.06 18.23 -22.98
N VAL A 138 -0.04 19.51 -23.38
CA VAL A 138 0.58 20.58 -22.58
C VAL A 138 -0.10 20.70 -21.22
N LEU A 139 -1.44 20.67 -21.18
CA LEU A 139 -2.19 20.69 -19.93
C LEU A 139 -1.90 19.46 -19.06
N ALA A 140 -1.83 18.27 -19.67
CA ALA A 140 -1.50 17.03 -18.96
C ALA A 140 -0.12 17.11 -18.30
N VAL A 141 0.90 17.59 -19.02
CA VAL A 141 2.27 17.73 -18.46
C VAL A 141 2.29 18.68 -17.26
N ILE A 142 1.65 19.85 -17.37
CA ILE A 142 1.59 20.82 -16.25
C ILE A 142 0.85 20.21 -15.05
N ALA A 143 -0.28 19.54 -15.30
CA ALA A 143 -1.06 18.88 -14.25
C ALA A 143 -0.28 17.76 -13.57
N SER A 144 0.45 16.93 -14.31
CA SER A 144 1.28 15.85 -13.74
C SER A 144 2.42 16.39 -12.88
N VAL A 145 3.08 17.48 -13.30
CA VAL A 145 4.15 18.11 -12.50
C VAL A 145 3.58 18.67 -11.20
N ALA A 146 2.47 19.43 -11.27
CA ALA A 146 1.82 19.97 -10.09
C ALA A 146 1.30 18.88 -9.14
N GLY A 147 0.64 17.86 -9.69
CA GLY A 147 0.13 16.70 -8.94
C GLY A 147 1.24 15.93 -8.24
N GLY A 148 2.37 15.70 -8.93
CA GLY A 148 3.54 15.05 -8.35
C GLY A 148 4.15 15.82 -7.17
N ILE A 149 4.22 17.15 -7.25
CA ILE A 149 4.72 17.98 -6.15
C ILE A 149 3.79 17.88 -4.93
N VAL A 150 2.48 18.05 -5.14
CA VAL A 150 1.48 17.99 -4.07
C VAL A 150 1.44 16.60 -3.42
N GLY A 151 1.41 15.54 -4.23
CA GLY A 151 1.44 14.16 -3.76
C GLY A 151 2.72 13.83 -2.98
N GLY A 152 3.87 14.33 -3.44
CA GLY A 152 5.15 14.18 -2.74
C GLY A 152 5.16 14.84 -1.35
N ILE A 153 4.57 16.03 -1.21
CA ILE A 153 4.45 16.72 0.08
C ILE A 153 3.51 15.95 1.01
N ALA A 154 2.37 15.48 0.51
CA ALA A 154 1.42 14.68 1.30
C ALA A 154 2.06 13.38 1.81
N ASN A 155 2.82 12.69 0.94
CA ASN A 155 3.51 11.45 1.32
C ASN A 155 4.56 11.68 2.41
N LYS A 156 5.34 12.77 2.32
CA LYS A 156 6.31 13.13 3.36
C LYS A 156 5.63 13.40 4.70
N LYS A 157 4.50 14.11 4.70
CA LYS A 157 3.73 14.38 5.93
C LYS A 157 3.17 13.10 6.54
N MET A 158 2.66 12.19 5.72
CA MET A 158 2.15 10.90 6.19
C MET A 158 3.27 10.05 6.79
N LEU A 159 4.43 9.97 6.13
CA LEU A 159 5.58 9.25 6.65
C LEU A 159 6.03 9.80 8.01
N SER A 160 6.10 11.13 8.15
CA SER A 160 6.44 11.73 9.44
C SER A 160 5.39 11.51 10.53
N ALA A 161 4.11 11.38 10.19
CA ALA A 161 3.06 11.10 11.16
C ALA A 161 3.13 9.65 11.65
N VAL A 162 3.42 8.69 10.75
CA VAL A 162 3.60 7.28 11.09
C VAL A 162 4.84 7.08 11.97
N SER A 163 5.95 7.76 11.68
CA SER A 163 7.16 7.70 12.53
C SER A 163 6.96 8.30 13.93
N LEU A 164 5.96 9.15 14.15
CA LEU A 164 5.60 9.64 15.48
C LEU A 164 4.70 8.64 16.24
N GLU A 165 3.96 7.78 15.53
CA GLU A 165 3.18 6.68 16.12
C GLU A 165 4.02 5.43 16.41
N GLU A 166 5.23 5.29 15.83
CA GLU A 166 6.15 4.17 16.11
C GLU A 166 6.62 4.10 17.58
N ASP A 167 6.47 5.15 18.39
CA ASP A 167 6.66 5.04 19.86
C ASP A 167 5.61 4.12 20.52
N TYR A 168 4.47 3.85 19.87
CA TYR A 168 3.47 2.86 20.29
C TYR A 168 3.66 1.47 19.64
N PHE A 169 4.46 1.37 18.57
CA PHE A 169 4.67 0.13 17.82
C PHE A 169 6.17 -0.16 17.71
N SER A 170 6.71 -0.90 18.68
CA SER A 170 8.15 -1.19 18.75
C SER A 170 8.62 -2.00 17.52
N PRO A 171 9.50 -1.44 16.66
CA PRO A 171 10.09 -2.16 15.53
C PRO A 171 11.11 -3.23 15.96
N MET A 172 11.42 -3.31 17.26
CA MET A 172 12.45 -4.16 17.86
C MET A 172 12.29 -5.67 17.58
N TYR A 173 11.10 -6.10 17.13
CA TYR A 173 10.78 -7.51 16.88
C TYR A 173 10.40 -7.81 15.43
N SER A 174 10.52 -6.84 14.52
CA SER A 174 10.44 -7.10 13.08
C SER A 174 11.80 -7.61 12.60
N LYS A 175 11.85 -8.83 12.03
CA LYS A 175 13.06 -9.43 11.44
C LYS A 175 13.69 -8.62 10.28
N GLY A 176 13.14 -7.44 9.95
CA GLY A 176 13.73 -6.49 9.01
C GLY A 176 14.44 -5.29 9.65
N ILE A 177 14.43 -5.15 10.98
CA ILE A 177 14.96 -3.98 11.72
C ILE A 177 15.97 -4.45 12.78
N ALA A 178 16.79 -5.45 12.44
CA ALA A 178 17.97 -5.77 13.22
C ALA A 178 19.12 -4.91 12.71
N ALA A 179 19.46 -3.89 13.51
CA ALA A 179 20.54 -2.94 13.30
C ALA A 179 21.80 -3.57 12.66
N ASN A 180 22.12 -3.16 11.43
CA ASN A 180 23.46 -3.09 10.82
C ASN A 180 23.33 -2.56 9.38
N GLU A 181 24.45 -2.21 8.75
CA GLU A 181 24.65 -1.44 7.49
C GLU A 181 23.73 -1.73 6.29
N ASP A 182 22.99 -2.84 6.31
CA ASP A 182 21.92 -3.23 5.37
C ASP A 182 20.71 -2.28 5.38
N GLU A 183 20.47 -1.52 6.46
CA GLU A 183 19.36 -0.57 6.57
C GLU A 183 19.47 0.58 5.55
N LYS A 184 20.68 1.09 5.30
CA LYS A 184 20.90 2.12 4.27
C LYS A 184 20.63 1.59 2.87
N ILE A 185 20.91 0.30 2.64
CA ILE A 185 20.68 -0.37 1.36
C ILE A 185 19.18 -0.67 1.20
N PHE A 186 18.49 -1.16 2.23
CA PHE A 186 17.06 -1.48 2.17
C PHE A 186 16.19 -0.23 2.04
N VAL A 187 16.49 0.85 2.77
CA VAL A 187 15.81 2.14 2.64
C VAL A 187 16.07 2.76 1.26
N ALA A 188 17.30 2.69 0.74
CA ALA A 188 17.60 3.17 -0.61
C ALA A 188 16.90 2.35 -1.71
N VAL A 189 16.86 1.01 -1.59
CA VAL A 189 16.14 0.12 -2.50
C VAL A 189 14.63 0.36 -2.44
N SER A 190 14.07 0.54 -1.24
CA SER A 190 12.65 0.88 -1.05
C SER A 190 12.30 2.24 -1.67
N GLN A 191 13.14 3.25 -1.48
CA GLN A 191 12.95 4.58 -2.06
C GLN A 191 13.04 4.57 -3.60
N ASP A 192 13.94 3.76 -4.17
CA ASP A 192 14.03 3.57 -5.62
C ASP A 192 12.83 2.80 -6.20
N ILE A 193 12.31 1.81 -5.48
CA ILE A 193 11.09 1.09 -5.86
C ILE A 193 9.89 2.05 -5.86
N VAL A 194 9.73 2.86 -4.80
CA VAL A 194 8.65 3.85 -4.71
C VAL A 194 8.79 4.90 -5.81
N ARG A 195 9.99 5.41 -6.06
CA ARG A 195 10.25 6.38 -7.15
C ARG A 195 9.91 5.78 -8.51
N LYS A 196 10.37 4.56 -8.81
CA LYS A 196 10.04 3.86 -10.07
C LYS A 196 8.54 3.63 -10.20
N SER A 197 7.85 3.25 -9.13
CA SER A 197 6.40 3.07 -9.11
C SER A 197 5.65 4.37 -9.44
N ILE A 198 6.06 5.50 -8.86
CA ILE A 198 5.48 6.82 -9.16
C ILE A 198 5.71 7.20 -10.63
N VAL A 199 6.93 7.02 -11.15
CA VAL A 199 7.23 7.33 -12.56
C VAL A 199 6.39 6.45 -13.50
N LEU A 200 6.24 5.16 -13.19
CA LEU A 200 5.41 4.25 -13.97
C LEU A 200 3.93 4.66 -13.92
N ALA A 201 3.40 5.00 -12.74
CA ALA A 201 2.00 5.41 -12.57
C ALA A 201 1.69 6.68 -13.40
N VAL A 202 2.55 7.70 -13.31
CA VAL A 202 2.40 8.94 -14.10
C VAL A 202 2.52 8.64 -15.60
N GLY A 203 3.46 7.77 -15.99
CA GLY A 203 3.63 7.36 -17.39
C GLY A 203 2.39 6.66 -17.95
N VAL A 204 1.77 5.77 -17.18
CA VAL A 204 0.53 5.07 -17.56
C VAL A 204 -0.62 6.06 -17.69
N GLU A 205 -0.74 7.03 -16.79
CA GLU A 205 -1.79 8.05 -16.85
C GLU A 205 -1.66 8.93 -18.11
N VAL A 206 -0.47 9.44 -18.38
CA VAL A 206 -0.22 10.28 -19.57
C VAL A 206 -0.45 9.48 -20.86
N ALA A 207 0.00 8.22 -20.91
CA ALA A 207 -0.27 7.33 -22.05
C ALA A 207 -1.77 7.03 -22.20
N GLY A 208 -2.49 6.86 -21.09
CA GLY A 208 -3.94 6.67 -21.06
C GLY A 208 -4.70 7.88 -21.59
N ILE A 209 -4.32 9.10 -21.17
CA ILE A 209 -4.89 10.36 -21.67
C ILE A 209 -4.61 10.51 -23.17
N PHE A 210 -3.39 10.17 -23.63
CA PHE A 210 -3.05 10.19 -25.04
C PHE A 210 -3.92 9.21 -25.86
N ALA A 211 -4.07 7.96 -25.40
CA ALA A 211 -4.91 6.97 -26.07
C ALA A 211 -6.41 7.37 -26.08
N MET A 212 -6.93 7.84 -24.95
CA MET A 212 -8.33 8.30 -24.85
C MET A 212 -8.60 9.53 -25.71
N SER A 213 -7.68 10.49 -25.73
CA SER A 213 -7.81 11.69 -26.57
C SER A 213 -7.81 11.33 -28.05
N LEU A 214 -6.93 10.43 -28.49
CA LEU A 214 -6.95 9.91 -29.86
C LEU A 214 -8.31 9.29 -30.22
N PHE A 215 -8.83 8.42 -29.36
CA PHE A 215 -10.11 7.74 -29.58
C PHE A 215 -11.29 8.72 -29.68
N LEU A 216 -11.37 9.68 -28.75
CA LEU A 216 -12.46 10.66 -28.73
C LEU A 216 -12.38 11.64 -29.89
N ILE A 217 -11.18 12.10 -30.25
CA ILE A 217 -10.94 13.04 -31.36
C ILE A 217 -11.25 12.38 -32.70
N GLU A 218 -10.85 11.11 -32.90
CA GLU A 218 -11.18 10.36 -34.11
C GLU A 218 -12.69 10.17 -34.29
N ARG A 219 -13.42 9.86 -33.20
CA ARG A 219 -14.89 9.80 -33.24
C ARG A 219 -15.51 11.17 -33.54
N ASN A 220 -14.99 12.24 -32.95
CA ASN A 220 -15.55 13.57 -33.12
C ASN A 220 -15.30 14.15 -34.54
N LEU A 221 -14.11 13.96 -35.10
CA LEU A 221 -13.73 14.49 -36.42
C LEU A 221 -14.39 13.77 -37.62
N LYS A 222 -14.95 12.58 -37.41
CA LYS A 222 -15.79 11.88 -38.39
C LYS A 222 -17.13 12.58 -38.62
N ILE A 223 -17.56 13.44 -37.68
CA ILE A 223 -18.79 14.22 -37.80
C ILE A 223 -18.57 15.36 -38.81
N ASN A 224 -19.52 15.50 -39.74
CA ASN A 224 -19.44 16.52 -40.78
C ASN A 224 -19.53 17.94 -40.18
N PRO A 225 -18.71 18.91 -40.67
CA PRO A 225 -18.61 20.25 -40.09
C PRO A 225 -19.90 21.07 -40.19
N ILE A 226 -20.79 20.74 -41.14
CA ILE A 226 -22.09 21.40 -41.33
C ILE A 226 -23.03 21.15 -40.13
N TYR A 227 -23.03 19.95 -39.55
CA TYR A 227 -23.80 19.66 -38.33
C TYR A 227 -23.20 20.36 -37.09
N LEU A 228 -21.91 20.68 -37.13
CA LEU A 228 -21.19 21.34 -36.05
C LEU A 228 -21.45 22.86 -35.98
N LEU A 229 -21.81 23.46 -37.11
CA LEU A 229 -22.20 24.87 -37.25
C LEU A 229 -23.73 25.06 -37.26
N GLY A 230 -24.50 24.00 -37.55
CA GLY A 230 -25.96 24.01 -37.57
C GLY A 230 -26.61 23.90 -36.19
N VAL A 231 -25.86 23.57 -35.13
CA VAL A 231 -26.33 23.74 -33.74
C VAL A 231 -26.18 25.21 -33.36
N ARG A 232 -27.00 26.04 -34.00
CA ARG A 232 -27.29 27.38 -33.52
C ARG A 232 -28.26 27.19 -32.35
N GLU A 233 -27.81 27.63 -31.18
CA GLU A 233 -28.63 28.16 -30.08
C GLU A 233 -30.08 27.66 -30.03
N ASP A 234 -30.29 26.52 -29.40
CA ASP A 234 -31.54 26.28 -28.67
C ASP A 234 -31.12 25.76 -27.28
N GLU A 235 -31.02 26.74 -26.36
CA GLU A 235 -30.88 26.68 -24.89
C GLU A 235 -29.55 26.20 -24.27
#